data_AF-A0A517NJE4-F1
#
_entry.id   AF-A0A517NJE4-F1
#
_cell.length_a   1.000
_cell.length_b   1.000
_cell.length_c   1.000
_cell.angle_alpha   90.00
_cell.angle_beta   90.00
_cell.angle_gamma   90.00
#
_symmetry.space_group_name_H-M   'P 1'
#
loop_
_entity.id
_entity.type
_entity.pdbx_description
1 polymer ?
#
loop_
_entity_poly.entity_id
_entity_poly.type
_entity_poly.pdbx_seq_one_letter_code
_entity_poly.pdbx_strand_id
1 'polypeptide(L)' 'MKTGWYYMASGWIRKGRRVGPISESDLLLRIDRGQIGPETLLQSSKTKGKWIPMNKIGPAMERWRSLHPENQE' A
#
# COMPACT_ATOMS: atom_id res chain seq x y z
N MET A 1 -9.55 8.13 -16.30
CA MET A 1 -9.43 8.72 -14.94
C MET A 1 -8.21 8.10 -14.26
N LYS A 2 -7.27 8.89 -13.72
CA LYS A 2 -6.17 8.35 -12.90
C LYS A 2 -6.75 7.89 -11.55
N THR A 3 -6.66 6.60 -11.24
CA THR A 3 -7.08 6.07 -9.93
C THR A 3 -6.12 6.56 -8.86
N GLY A 4 -6.64 7.36 -7.91
CA GLY A 4 -5.89 7.78 -6.73
C GLY A 4 -5.94 6.72 -5.62
N TRP A 5 -4.79 6.45 -5.02
CA TRP A 5 -4.64 5.56 -3.87
C TRP A 5 -4.47 6.35 -2.59
N TYR A 6 -5.00 5.81 -1.49
CA TYR A 6 -4.73 6.27 -0.14
C TYR A 6 -4.12 5.14 0.66
N TYR A 7 -3.25 5.46 1.62
CA TYR A 7 -2.72 4.49 2.58
C TYR A 7 -2.73 5.05 4.00
N MET A 8 -2.75 4.16 4.99
CA MET A 8 -2.61 4.52 6.41
C MET A 8 -1.14 4.43 6.82
N ALA A 9 -0.52 5.59 7.05
CA ALA A 9 0.85 5.67 7.58
C ALA A 9 0.84 5.52 9.11
N SER A 10 1.68 4.63 9.64
CA SER A 10 2.00 4.54 11.06
C SER A 10 3.18 5.47 11.38
N GLY A 11 2.93 6.56 12.09
CA GLY A 11 3.99 7.45 12.58
C GLY A 11 4.50 7.05 13.97
N TRP A 12 5.60 7.67 14.41
CA TRP A 12 6.22 7.49 15.74
C TRP A 12 5.27 7.77 16.93
N ILE A 13 4.20 8.53 16.74
CA ILE A 13 3.18 8.78 17.75
C ILE A 13 1.87 8.15 17.28
N ARG A 14 1.72 6.83 17.49
CA ARG A 14 0.50 5.96 17.58
C ARG A 14 -0.82 6.30 16.85
N LYS A 15 -0.92 7.35 16.04
CA LYS A 15 -2.09 7.74 15.25
C LYS A 15 -1.80 7.39 13.80
N GLY A 16 -2.61 6.47 13.25
CA GLY A 16 -2.62 6.22 11.82
C GLY A 16 -3.03 7.47 11.07
N ARG A 17 -2.19 7.96 10.15
CA ARG A 17 -2.49 9.11 9.29
C ARG A 17 -2.87 8.62 7.90
N ARG A 18 -4.01 9.07 7.38
CA ARG A 18 -4.37 8.89 5.97
C ARG A 18 -3.47 9.75 5.09
N VAL A 19 -2.84 9.14 4.09
CA VAL A 19 -2.01 9.81 3.08
C VAL A 19 -2.56 9.51 1.69
N GLY A 20 -2.80 10.54 0.87
CA GLY A 20 -3.32 10.42 -0.50
C GLY A 20 -4.25 11.59 -0.90
N PRO A 21 -4.77 11.60 -2.14
CA PRO A 21 -4.58 10.55 -3.14
C PRO A 21 -3.18 10.62 -3.77
N ILE A 22 -2.54 9.47 -3.96
CA ILE A 22 -1.28 9.30 -4.70
C ILE A 22 -1.50 8.49 -5.97
N SER A 23 -0.58 8.59 -6.92
CA SER A 23 -0.62 7.75 -8.13
C SER A 23 -0.29 6.28 -7.80
N GLU A 24 -0.65 5.36 -8.70
CA GLU A 24 -0.23 3.96 -8.58
C GLU A 24 1.30 3.82 -8.63
N SER A 25 1.98 4.62 -9.47
CA SER A 25 3.45 4.67 -9.51
C SER A 25 4.07 5.11 -8.19
N ASP A 26 3.50 6.13 -7.53
CA ASP A 26 3.96 6.56 -6.19
C ASP A 26 3.67 5.51 -5.12
N LEU A 27 2.55 4.79 -5.21
CA LEU A 27 2.23 3.69 -4.31
C LEU A 27 3.33 2.62 -4.38
N LEU A 28 3.70 2.20 -5.59
CA LEU A 28 4.76 1.22 -5.82
C LEU A 28 6.11 1.74 -5.31
N LEU A 29 6.48 3.00 -5.59
CA LEU A 29 7.71 3.60 -5.07
C LEU A 29 7.76 3.61 -3.53
N ARG A 30 6.63 3.77 -2.85
CA ARG A 30 6.56 3.72 -1.38
C ARG A 30 6.68 2.30 -0.84
N ILE A 31 6.15 1.31 -1.56
CA ILE A 31 6.39 -0.12 -1.27
C ILE A 31 7.89 -0.41 -1.39
N ASP A 32 8.52 0.05 -2.47
CA ASP A 32 9.96 -0.12 -2.72
C ASP A 32 10.83 0.51 -1.61
N ARG A 33 10.36 1.60 -1.00
CA ARG A 33 11.03 2.30 0.11
C ARG A 33 10.74 1.72 1.49
N GLY A 34 9.98 0.62 1.58
CA GLY A 34 9.58 0.01 2.86
C GLY A 34 8.60 0.86 3.68
N GLN A 35 7.96 1.87 3.07
CA GLN A 35 6.98 2.72 3.76
C GLN A 35 5.59 2.11 3.81
N ILE A 36 5.34 1.13 2.94
CA ILE A 36 4.08 0.39 2.83
C ILE A 36 4.47 -1.10 2.83
N GLY A 37 3.86 -1.85 3.73
CA GLY A 37 4.06 -3.30 3.86
C GLY A 37 2.73 -4.06 3.76
N PRO A 38 2.78 -5.41 3.86
CA PRO A 38 1.61 -6.30 3.70
C PRO A 38 0.39 -5.90 4.55
N GLU A 39 0.62 -5.43 5.76
CA GLU A 39 -0.43 -5.03 6.71
C GLU A 39 -0.90 -3.57 6.54
N THR A 40 -0.26 -2.78 5.68
CA THR A 40 -0.67 -1.40 5.46
C THR A 40 -2.05 -1.35 4.79
N LEU A 41 -2.98 -0.63 5.40
CA LEU A 41 -4.32 -0.44 4.83
C LEU A 41 -4.26 0.53 3.64
N LEU A 42 -4.79 0.09 2.49
CA LEU A 42 -4.91 0.83 1.25
C LEU A 42 -6.39 1.05 0.87
N GLN A 43 -6.67 2.16 0.21
CA GLN A 43 -8.02 2.49 -0.29
C GLN A 43 -7.91 3.15 -1.67
N SER A 44 -8.78 2.76 -2.61
CA SER A 44 -8.95 3.42 -3.90
C SER A 44 -10.32 3.12 -4.49
N SER A 45 -10.60 3.62 -5.69
CA SER A 45 -11.78 3.18 -6.46
C SER A 45 -11.75 1.68 -6.76
N LYS A 46 -10.55 1.08 -6.96
CA LYS A 46 -10.37 -0.38 -7.16
C LYS A 46 -10.77 -1.20 -5.92
N THR A 47 -10.68 -0.61 -4.72
CA THR A 47 -11.14 -1.25 -3.47
C THR A 47 -12.59 -0.91 -3.13
N LYS A 48 -13.36 -0.31 -4.06
CA LYS A 48 -14.73 0.17 -3.83
C LYS A 48 -14.82 1.13 -2.63
N GLY A 49 -13.75 1.91 -2.40
CA GLY A 49 -13.67 2.83 -1.27
C GLY A 49 -13.49 2.15 0.09
N LYS A 50 -13.21 0.85 0.16
CA LYS A 50 -12.92 0.16 1.43
C LYS A 50 -11.41 0.21 1.74
N TRP A 51 -11.09 0.27 3.03
CA TRP A 51 -9.74 0.08 3.53
C TRP A 51 -9.42 -1.41 3.55
N ILE A 52 -8.43 -1.82 2.78
CA ILE A 52 -8.05 -3.22 2.58
C ILE A 52 -6.54 -3.33 2.82
N PRO A 53 -6.06 -4.32 3.60
CA PRO A 53 -4.61 -4.52 3.79
C PRO A 53 -3.94 -4.84 2.45
N MET A 54 -2.70 -4.38 2.27
CA MET A 54 -1.95 -4.52 1.02
C MET A 54 -1.79 -5.98 0.59
N ASN A 55 -1.69 -6.91 1.52
CA ASN A 55 -1.61 -8.36 1.24
C ASN A 55 -2.81 -8.93 0.46
N LYS A 56 -3.96 -8.25 0.47
CA LYS A 56 -5.15 -8.61 -0.32
C LYS A 56 -5.20 -7.92 -1.69
N ILE A 57 -4.22 -7.08 -2.01
CA ILE A 57 -4.11 -6.38 -3.29
C ILE A 57 -3.01 -7.04 -4.11
N GLY A 58 -3.41 -7.90 -5.05
CA GLY A 58 -2.51 -8.73 -5.86
C GLY A 58 -1.32 -7.97 -6.46
N PRO A 59 -1.53 -6.93 -7.29
CA PRO A 59 -0.43 -6.21 -7.93
C PRO A 59 0.56 -5.55 -6.96
N ALA A 60 0.06 -5.06 -5.82
CA ALA A 60 0.90 -4.45 -4.78
C ALA A 60 1.70 -5.53 -4.02
N MET A 61 1.06 -6.67 -3.73
CA MET A 61 1.71 -7.79 -3.07
C MET A 61 2.75 -8.47 -3.96
N GLU A 62 2.50 -8.57 -5.27
CA GLU A 62 3.48 -9.07 -6.25
C GLU A 62 4.74 -8.21 -6.27
N ARG A 63 4.58 -6.88 -6.30
CA ARG A 63 5.72 -5.95 -6.21
C ARG A 63 6.49 -6.13 -4.91
N TRP A 64 5.79 -6.20 -3.78
CA TRP A 64 6.43 -6.38 -2.48
C TRP A 64 7.21 -7.70 -2.41
N ARG A 65 6.64 -8.81 -2.91
CA ARG A 65 7.30 -10.13 -3.00
C ARG A 65 8.54 -10.11 -3.90
N SER A 66 8.51 -9.39 -5.03
CA SER A 66 9.69 -9.27 -5.91
C SER A 66 10.89 -8.62 -5.23
N LEU A 67 10.65 -7.83 -4.17
CA LEU A 67 11.69 -7.16 -3.39
C LEU A 67 12.10 -7.93 -2.13
N HIS A 68 11.30 -8.93 -1.72
CA HIS A 68 11.51 -9.75 -0.53
C HIS A 68 11.33 -11.24 -0.87
N PRO A 69 12.18 -11.80 -1.75
CA PRO A 69 12.08 -13.19 -2.20
C PRO A 69 12.19 -14.21 -1.05
N GLU A 70 12.86 -13.84 0.04
CA GLU A 70 13.01 -14.66 1.25
C GLU A 70 11.70 -14.88 2.04
N ASN A 71 10.64 -14.12 1.75
CA ASN A 71 9.33 -14.24 2.41
C ASN A 71 8.32 -15.05 1.56
N GLN A 72 8.78 -15.89 0.63
CA GLN A 72 7.97 -16.84 -0.13
C GLN A 72 8.03 -18.24 0.53
N GLU A 73 7.37 -18.41 1.68
CA GLU A 73 7.05 -19.73 2.25
C GLU A 73 5.61 -20.15 1.91
#